data_AF-A0A8T0ALB0-F1
#
_entry.id   AF-A0A8T0ALB0-F1
#
_cell.length_a   1.000
_cell.length_b   1.000
_cell.length_c   1.000
_cell.angle_alpha   90.00
_cell.angle_beta   90.00
_cell.angle_gamma   90.00
#
_symmetry.space_group_name_H-M   'P 1'
#
loop_
_entity.id
_entity.type
_entity.pdbx_description
1 polymer ?
#
loop_
_entity_poly.entity_id
_entity_poly.type
_entity_poly.pdbx_seq_one_letter_code
_entity_poly.pdbx_strand_id
1 'polypeptide(L)'
;MVKLKSHFQNAKGHKVESRGARYRYADFLIKVGTVTMSSSARGISVEVEYSACVVPGDCWNLMKEFMQSFLGSSVPDLPSVYSSKAEGLFASADCMDTMNQYLELFSKIRKQQTVALVFVESDHAPVPCEDPGEDRTLGAAR
;
A
#
# COMPACT_ATOMS: atom_id res chain seq x y z
N MET A 1 17.87 19.67 -7.38
CA MET A 1 17.90 19.99 -5.93
C MET A 1 19.05 20.96 -5.59
N VAL A 2 19.26 22.04 -6.36
CA VAL A 2 20.46 22.90 -6.25
C VAL A 2 20.25 24.11 -5.33
N LYS A 3 19.03 24.67 -5.28
CA LYS A 3 18.70 25.85 -4.46
C LYS A 3 18.58 25.58 -2.94
N LEU A 4 18.38 24.32 -2.53
CA LEU A 4 18.17 23.92 -1.12
C LEU A 4 19.43 23.37 -0.42
N LYS A 5 20.55 23.23 -1.13
CA LYS A 5 21.78 22.61 -0.58
C LYS A 5 22.36 23.33 0.65
N SER A 6 22.11 24.63 0.79
CA SER A 6 22.60 25.45 1.92
C SER A 6 21.91 25.09 3.24
N HIS A 7 20.64 24.68 3.21
CA HIS A 7 19.82 24.47 4.41
C HIS A 7 19.38 23.02 4.59
N PHE A 8 19.43 22.21 3.54
CA PHE A 8 19.03 20.81 3.56
C PHE A 8 20.20 19.92 3.17
N GLN A 9 20.92 19.41 4.18
CA GLN A 9 21.84 18.31 3.99
C GLN A 9 21.05 17.00 4.03
N ASN A 10 20.94 16.35 2.87
CA ASN A 10 20.39 15.01 2.82
C ASN A 10 21.35 14.07 3.57
N ALA A 11 20.87 13.39 4.61
CA ALA A 11 21.71 12.50 5.41
C ALA A 11 22.30 11.41 4.51
N LYS A 12 23.64 11.36 4.41
CA LYS A 12 24.33 10.31 3.64
C LYS A 12 23.88 8.93 4.14
N GLY A 13 23.42 8.08 3.22
CA GLY A 13 23.03 6.71 3.53
C GLY A 13 21.60 6.49 4.03
N HIS A 14 20.76 7.53 4.01
CA HIS A 14 19.33 7.43 4.40
C HIS A 14 18.38 7.08 3.26
N LYS A 15 18.89 6.79 2.05
CA LYS A 15 18.06 6.36 0.93
C LYS A 15 17.54 4.95 1.23
N VAL A 16 16.22 4.86 1.43
CA VAL A 16 15.50 3.60 1.55
C VAL A 16 14.66 3.41 0.30
N GLU A 17 14.71 2.21 -0.29
CA GLU A 17 13.89 1.82 -1.42
C GLU A 17 13.15 0.53 -1.07
N SER A 18 11.86 0.44 -1.39
CA SER A 18 11.15 -0.84 -1.45
C SER A 18 10.88 -1.20 -2.90
N ARG A 19 11.30 -2.39 -3.33
CA ARG A 19 11.06 -2.92 -4.68
C ARG A 19 10.54 -4.34 -4.60
N GLY A 20 9.50 -4.63 -5.36
CA GLY A 20 8.76 -5.89 -5.24
C GLY A 20 7.85 -6.18 -6.40
N ALA A 21 7.36 -7.42 -6.43
CA ALA A 21 6.34 -7.86 -7.36
C ALA A 21 4.94 -7.49 -6.84
N ARG A 22 4.03 -7.17 -7.75
CA ARG A 22 2.62 -6.85 -7.49
C ARG A 22 1.75 -8.03 -7.96
N TYR A 23 0.84 -8.45 -7.10
CA TYR A 23 -0.09 -9.55 -7.29
C TYR A 23 -1.50 -9.04 -7.10
N ARG A 24 -2.45 -9.61 -7.84
CA ARG A 24 -3.88 -9.33 -7.68
C ARG A 24 -4.59 -10.64 -7.40
N TYR A 25 -5.40 -10.64 -6.34
CA TYR A 25 -6.25 -11.75 -5.96
C TYR A 25 -7.65 -11.22 -5.67
N ALA A 26 -8.57 -11.42 -6.61
CA ALA A 26 -9.90 -10.80 -6.59
C ALA A 26 -9.82 -9.27 -6.37
N ASP A 27 -10.38 -8.79 -5.27
CA ASP A 27 -10.41 -7.38 -4.85
C ASP A 27 -9.20 -6.99 -3.98
N PHE A 28 -8.28 -7.93 -3.74
CA PHE A 28 -7.04 -7.66 -3.04
C PHE A 28 -5.92 -7.42 -4.03
N LEU A 29 -5.14 -6.40 -3.73
CA LEU A 29 -3.87 -6.16 -4.38
C LEU A 29 -2.77 -6.26 -3.35
N ILE A 30 -1.78 -7.10 -3.65
CA ILE A 30 -0.69 -7.44 -2.75
C ILE A 30 0.61 -7.10 -3.44
N LYS A 31 1.48 -6.33 -2.81
CA LYS A 31 2.84 -6.09 -3.32
C LYS A 31 3.86 -6.54 -2.28
N VAL A 32 4.71 -7.48 -2.69
CA VAL A 32 5.74 -8.07 -1.83
C VAL A 32 7.10 -7.64 -2.37
N GLY A 33 7.87 -6.96 -1.54
CA GLY A 33 9.14 -6.37 -1.93
C GLY A 33 10.23 -6.44 -0.88
N THR A 34 11.48 -6.33 -1.33
CA THR A 34 12.64 -6.17 -0.46
C THR A 34 12.88 -4.69 -0.20
N VAL A 35 13.04 -4.35 1.08
CA VAL A 35 13.45 -3.01 1.50
C VAL A 35 14.97 -2.97 1.55
N THR A 36 15.55 -2.06 0.79
CA THR A 36 16.99 -1.83 0.72
C THR A 36 17.34 -0.46 1.29
N MET A 37 18.40 -0.40 2.08
CA MET A 37 18.94 0.85 2.62
C MET A 37 20.42 0.91 2.26
N SER A 38 20.86 1.99 1.60
CA SER A 38 22.25 2.12 1.14
C SER A 38 22.77 0.87 0.42
N SER A 39 21.99 0.35 -0.54
CA SER A 39 22.29 -0.86 -1.33
C SER A 39 22.37 -2.19 -0.55
N SER A 40 22.07 -2.20 0.75
CA SER A 40 21.94 -3.43 1.55
C SER A 40 20.48 -3.79 1.79
N ALA A 41 20.10 -5.05 1.58
CA ALA A 41 18.79 -5.54 1.98
C ALA A 41 18.64 -5.50 3.51
N ARG A 42 17.53 -4.94 3.99
CA ARG A 42 17.26 -4.76 5.43
C ARG A 42 15.99 -5.46 5.90
N GLY A 43 15.09 -5.85 4.98
CA GLY A 43 13.87 -6.58 5.32
C GLY A 43 12.95 -6.77 4.13
N ILE A 44 11.77 -7.29 4.42
CA ILE A 44 10.68 -7.48 3.45
C ILE A 44 9.55 -6.51 3.82
N SER A 45 8.98 -5.87 2.81
CA SER A 45 7.71 -5.14 2.90
C SER A 45 6.62 -5.91 2.18
N VAL A 46 5.48 -6.04 2.82
CA VAL A 46 4.24 -6.47 2.17
C VAL A 46 3.26 -5.31 2.24
N GLU A 47 2.72 -4.96 1.09
CA GLU A 47 1.66 -3.97 0.88
C GLU A 47 0.38 -4.74 0.57
N VAL A 48 -0.67 -4.50 1.35
CA VAL A 48 -2.01 -5.06 1.09
C VAL A 48 -2.98 -3.91 0.92
N GLU A 49 -3.73 -3.98 -0.16
CA GLU A 49 -4.73 -3.03 -0.59
C GLU A 49 -6.02 -3.80 -0.86
N TYR A 50 -7.16 -3.27 -0.40
CA TYR A 50 -8.48 -3.82 -0.67
C TYR A 50 -9.30 -2.82 -1.49
N SER A 51 -9.52 -3.14 -2.77
CA SER A 51 -10.12 -2.19 -3.72
C SER A 51 -11.64 -2.04 -3.61
N ALA A 52 -12.33 -2.94 -2.91
CA ALA A 52 -13.79 -2.94 -2.83
C ALA A 52 -14.37 -2.08 -1.69
N CYS A 53 -13.53 -1.51 -0.81
CA CYS A 53 -13.97 -0.61 0.26
C CYS A 53 -13.04 0.60 0.39
N VAL A 54 -13.63 1.79 0.46
CA VAL A 54 -12.93 3.10 0.56
C VAL A 54 -12.77 3.55 2.03
N VAL A 55 -13.29 2.76 2.98
CA VAL A 55 -13.22 3.04 4.41
C VAL A 55 -12.35 1.97 5.08
N PRO A 56 -11.04 2.24 5.26
CA PRO A 56 -10.10 1.27 5.83
C PRO A 56 -10.53 0.68 7.17
N GLY A 57 -11.21 1.47 8.01
CA GLY A 57 -11.68 1.05 9.33
C GLY A 57 -12.69 -0.10 9.26
N ASP A 58 -13.62 -0.04 8.31
CA ASP A 58 -14.71 -1.02 8.20
C ASP A 58 -14.22 -2.36 7.65
N CYS A 59 -13.26 -2.34 6.72
CA CYS A 59 -12.71 -3.53 6.09
C CYS A 59 -11.44 -4.07 6.77
N TRP A 60 -10.95 -3.42 7.84
CA TRP A 60 -9.70 -3.80 8.51
C TRP A 60 -9.70 -5.26 8.98
N ASN A 61 -10.78 -5.74 9.60
CA ASN A 61 -10.84 -7.12 10.11
C ASN A 61 -10.72 -8.14 8.97
N LEU A 62 -11.38 -7.88 7.83
CA LEU A 62 -11.27 -8.71 6.64
C LEU A 62 -9.82 -8.72 6.10
N MET A 63 -9.20 -7.55 6.02
CA MET A 63 -7.81 -7.42 5.59
C MET A 63 -6.85 -8.12 6.57
N LYS A 64 -7.13 -8.04 7.87
CA LYS A 64 -6.37 -8.72 8.93
C LYS A 64 -6.44 -10.23 8.78
N GLU A 65 -7.63 -10.80 8.59
CA GLU A 65 -7.82 -12.24 8.35
C GLU A 65 -7.11 -12.71 7.08
N PHE A 66 -7.24 -11.94 5.99
CA PHE A 66 -6.53 -12.22 4.74
C PHE A 66 -5.01 -12.29 4.95
N MET A 67 -4.44 -11.32 5.66
CA MET A 67 -3.01 -11.33 5.99
C MET A 67 -2.61 -12.48 6.91
N GLN A 68 -3.46 -12.83 7.88
CA GLN A 68 -3.17 -13.93 8.82
C GLN A 68 -3.01 -15.26 8.09
N SER A 69 -3.71 -15.46 6.97
CA SER A 69 -3.61 -16.67 6.17
C SER A 69 -2.19 -16.96 5.65
N PHE A 70 -1.36 -15.93 5.40
CA PHE A 70 0.00 -16.09 4.86
C PHE A 70 1.13 -15.54 5.75
N LEU A 71 0.83 -14.62 6.68
CA LEU A 71 1.79 -14.09 7.65
C LEU A 71 1.69 -14.75 9.03
N GLY A 72 0.66 -15.56 9.27
CA GLY A 72 0.42 -16.20 10.56
C GLY A 72 0.26 -15.17 11.69
N SER A 73 1.03 -15.34 12.77
CA SER A 73 1.00 -14.45 13.94
C SER A 73 1.77 -13.14 13.77
N SER A 74 2.41 -12.90 12.62
CA SER A 74 3.20 -11.69 12.37
C SER A 74 2.39 -10.52 11.80
N VAL A 75 1.06 -10.65 11.80
CA VAL A 75 0.15 -9.58 11.35
C VAL A 75 0.10 -8.46 12.39
N PRO A 76 0.20 -7.18 11.98
CA PRO A 76 0.26 -6.05 12.89
C PRO A 76 -1.16 -5.71 13.36
N ASP A 77 -1.21 -4.91 14.42
CA ASP A 77 -2.45 -4.26 14.82
C ASP A 77 -2.80 -3.09 13.90
N LEU A 78 -4.00 -2.54 14.10
CA LEU A 78 -4.54 -1.43 13.31
C LEU A 78 -3.51 -0.29 13.22
N PRO A 79 -3.15 0.16 12.00
CA PRO A 79 -2.27 1.30 11.82
C PRO A 79 -2.75 2.54 12.59
N SER A 80 -1.81 3.22 13.24
CA SER A 80 -2.00 4.48 13.99
C SER A 80 -2.74 5.55 13.19
N VAL A 81 -2.54 5.52 11.87
CA VAL A 81 -3.11 6.43 10.89
C VAL A 81 -4.64 6.30 10.79
N TYR A 82 -5.15 5.09 11.02
CA TYR A 82 -6.59 4.81 11.06
C TYR A 82 -7.20 5.05 12.44
N SER A 83 -6.41 4.97 13.52
CA SER A 83 -6.88 5.23 14.88
C SER A 83 -7.18 6.71 15.18
N SER A 84 -6.67 7.63 14.37
CA SER A 84 -6.71 9.08 14.67
C SER A 84 -7.84 9.83 13.96
N LYS A 85 -8.58 9.18 13.05
CA LYS A 85 -9.68 9.82 12.31
C LYS A 85 -11.00 9.54 13.03
N ALA A 86 -11.73 10.59 13.41
CA ALA A 86 -13.03 10.47 14.06
C ALA A 86 -14.03 9.79 13.11
N GLU A 87 -14.78 8.81 13.64
CA GLU A 87 -15.92 8.18 12.98
C GLU A 87 -16.86 9.28 12.44
N GLY A 88 -17.03 9.34 11.11
CA GLY A 88 -18.08 10.16 10.50
C GLY A 88 -17.67 11.09 9.36
N LEU A 89 -16.39 11.35 9.14
CA LEU A 89 -15.94 11.91 7.86
C LEU A 89 -15.33 10.79 7.03
N PHE A 90 -15.99 10.46 5.91
CA PHE A 90 -15.48 9.64 4.82
C PHE A 90 -14.26 10.30 4.19
N ALA A 91 -13.16 10.39 4.94
CA ALA A 91 -11.87 10.72 4.40
C ALA A 91 -11.32 9.42 3.83
N SER A 92 -11.46 9.27 2.51
CA SER A 92 -10.56 8.45 1.67
C SER A 92 -9.18 8.41 2.33
N ALA A 93 -8.53 7.24 2.43
CA ALA A 93 -7.18 7.23 2.96
C ALA A 93 -6.34 8.14 2.04
N ASP A 94 -5.78 9.20 2.62
CA ASP A 94 -5.08 10.19 1.83
C ASP A 94 -3.73 9.61 1.42
N CYS A 95 -3.15 10.11 0.33
CA CYS A 95 -1.76 9.78 -0.04
C CYS A 95 -0.76 10.04 1.11
N MET A 96 -1.12 10.95 2.02
CA MET A 96 -0.42 11.23 3.28
C MET A 96 -0.42 10.05 4.25
N ASP A 97 -1.52 9.28 4.31
CA ASP A 97 -1.64 8.13 5.19
C ASP A 97 -0.69 7.02 4.75
N THR A 98 -0.71 6.68 3.47
CA THR A 98 0.24 5.76 2.84
C THR A 98 1.69 6.21 3.09
N MET A 99 1.98 7.51 2.90
CA MET A 99 3.31 8.06 3.16
C MET A 99 3.74 7.89 4.62
N ASN A 100 2.85 8.17 5.58
CA ASN A 100 3.14 7.99 7.01
C ASN A 100 3.44 6.53 7.35
N GLN A 101 2.69 5.58 6.76
CA GLN A 101 2.93 4.17 6.96
C GLN A 101 4.30 3.72 6.43
N TYR A 102 4.71 4.20 5.25
CA TYR A 102 6.07 3.97 4.74
C TYR A 102 7.15 4.56 5.66
N LEU A 103 6.93 5.76 6.23
CA LEU A 103 7.87 6.37 7.16
C LEU A 103 7.98 5.58 8.48
N GLU A 104 6.88 5.07 9.00
CA GLU A 104 6.86 4.19 10.17
C GLU A 104 7.58 2.87 9.88
N LEU A 105 7.29 2.24 8.73
CA LEU A 105 7.97 1.04 8.25
C LEU A 105 9.49 1.24 8.22
N PHE A 106 9.96 2.29 7.54
CA PHE A 106 11.38 2.56 7.41
C PHE A 106 12.02 2.86 8.76
N SER A 107 11.28 3.47 9.69
CA SER A 107 11.73 3.67 11.06
C SER A 107 11.92 2.36 11.83
N LYS A 108 11.02 1.37 11.64
CA LYS A 108 11.14 0.03 12.22
C LYS A 108 12.31 -0.76 11.63
N ILE A 109 12.47 -0.71 10.31
CA ILE A 109 13.58 -1.39 9.60
C ILE A 109 14.95 -0.83 10.01
N ARG A 110 15.05 0.48 10.24
CA ARG A 110 16.27 1.09 10.80
C ARG A 110 16.65 0.53 12.17
N LYS A 111 15.67 0.08 12.96
CA LYS A 111 15.86 -0.58 14.27
C LYS A 111 16.07 -2.10 14.16
N GLN A 112 16.32 -2.64 12.96
CA GLN A 112 16.55 -4.07 12.68
C GLN A 112 15.36 -5.02 12.94
N GLN A 113 14.11 -4.55 12.84
CA GLN A 113 12.96 -5.45 12.75
C GLN A 113 12.90 -6.07 11.34
N THR A 114 12.92 -7.41 11.25
CA THR A 114 13.18 -8.19 10.03
C THR A 114 11.99 -8.33 9.09
N VAL A 115 10.76 -8.11 9.56
CA VAL A 115 9.54 -8.06 8.74
C VAL A 115 8.76 -6.82 9.15
N ALA A 116 8.42 -5.99 8.18
CA ALA A 116 7.65 -4.79 8.44
C ALA A 116 6.63 -4.65 7.31
N LEU A 117 5.38 -4.37 7.67
CA LEU A 117 4.28 -4.30 6.71
C LEU A 117 3.91 -2.84 6.45
N VAL A 118 3.58 -2.55 5.21
CA VAL A 118 3.01 -1.27 4.80
C VAL A 118 1.59 -1.54 4.39
N PHE A 119 0.65 -0.66 4.68
CA PHE A 119 -0.67 -0.72 4.07
C PHE A 119 -0.73 0.38 3.04
N VAL A 120 -1.21 0.04 1.86
CA VAL A 120 -1.30 0.98 0.74
C VAL A 120 -2.72 0.92 0.25
N GLU A 121 -3.32 2.09 0.09
CA GLU A 121 -4.61 2.25 -0.56
C GLU A 121 -4.40 2.82 -1.96
N SER A 122 -5.21 2.38 -2.93
CA SER A 122 -5.14 2.89 -4.30
C SER A 122 -5.79 4.27 -4.39
N ASP A 123 -5.04 5.19 -4.97
CA ASP A 123 -5.57 6.25 -5.82
C ASP A 123 -6.56 5.59 -6.80
N HIS A 124 -7.85 5.89 -6.67
CA HIS A 124 -8.83 5.54 -7.69
C HIS A 124 -8.59 6.48 -8.88
N ALA A 125 -7.71 6.08 -9.81
CA ALA A 125 -7.83 6.62 -11.16
C ALA A 125 -9.24 6.22 -11.66
N PRO A 126 -10.07 7.18 -12.11
CA PRO A 126 -11.42 6.87 -12.55
C PRO A 126 -11.33 5.80 -13.63
N VAL A 127 -12.00 4.68 -13.40
CA VAL A 127 -12.21 3.66 -14.41
C VAL A 127 -12.84 4.38 -15.61
N PRO A 128 -12.26 4.32 -16.81
CA PRO A 128 -13.00 4.75 -17.99
C PRO A 128 -14.26 3.88 -18.02
N CYS A 129 -15.42 4.50 -17.90
CA CYS A 129 -16.69 3.83 -18.11
C CYS A 129 -16.61 3.18 -19.50
N GLU A 130 -16.51 1.85 -19.57
CA GLU A 130 -16.68 1.17 -20.84
C GLU A 130 -18.15 1.35 -21.25
N ASP A 131 -18.36 2.07 -22.35
CA ASP A 131 -19.66 2.34 -22.93
C ASP A 131 -20.39 1.02 -23.21
N PRO A 132 -21.62 0.81 -22.69
CA PRO A 132 -22.42 -0.35 -23.02
C PRO A 132 -23.05 -0.12 -24.40
N GLY A 133 -22.34 -0.45 -25.47
CA GLY A 133 -22.91 -0.34 -26.80
C GLY A 133 -21.99 -0.73 -27.93
N GLU A 134 -21.83 -2.03 -28.20
CA GLU A 134 -21.73 -2.47 -29.59
C GLU A 134 -22.37 -3.85 -29.78
N ASP A 135 -23.59 -3.80 -30.31
CA ASP A 135 -24.41 -4.89 -30.80
C ASP A 135 -23.63 -5.71 -31.84
N ARG A 136 -23.12 -6.88 -31.44
CA ARG A 136 -22.56 -7.87 -32.39
C ARG A 136 -23.71 -8.51 -33.15
N THR A 137 -24.08 -7.80 -34.22
CA THR A 137 -24.69 -8.29 -35.46
C THR A 137 -24.65 -9.81 -35.62
N LEU A 138 -25.86 -10.38 -35.70
CA LEU A 138 -26.11 -11.71 -36.25
C LEU A 138 -25.51 -11.81 -37.66
N GLY A 139 -24.39 -12.53 -37.78
CA GLY A 139 -23.82 -12.98 -39.03
C GLY A 139 -24.21 -14.44 -39.29
N ALA A 140 -25.16 -14.63 -40.20
CA ALA A 140 -25.59 -15.91 -40.72
C ALA A 140 -24.43 -16.69 -41.39
N ALA A 141 -24.34 -17.99 -41.08
CA ALA A 141 -23.66 -18.96 -41.93
C ALA A 141 -24.44 -20.29 -41.87
N ARG A 142 -25.34 -20.46 -42.82
CA ARG A 142 -25.83 -21.75 -43.32
C ARG A 142 -26.00 -21.64 -44.83
#